data_AF-A0A968JJY1-F1
#
_entry.id   AF-A0A968JJY1-F1
#
_cell.length_a   1.000
_cell.length_b   1.000
_cell.length_c   1.000
_cell.angle_alpha   90.00
_cell.angle_beta   90.00
_cell.angle_gamma   90.00
#
_symmetry.space_group_name_H-M   'P 1'
#
loop_
_entity.id
_entity.type
_entity.pdbx_description
1 polymer ?
#
loop_
_entity_poly.entity_id
_entity_poly.type
_entity_poly.pdbx_seq_one_letter_code
_entity_poly.pdbx_strand_id
1 'polypeptide(L)'
;MTTLAPLRSLLYDYLYPELSAQLTREGTLDSHTRSMLANTLRQTLTSYAVYIPSRLVQRHLQQPQPGRVYGTFWHGSLLFADLSGFTVMSSQLSMLGRQGSEEVSGIVNQLFNALVDEVTTYRGMLLKFGGDALTAFFDQETLGDTHAAAAASAALAMQRRMLAFSQVATPLGTFRLQLRVGVHSGRVFAAEVGDQSHLELVITGHEVNQVATAQEIAVPGDVVVLKHCNLAARC
;
A
#
# COMPACT_ATOMS: atom_id res chain seq x y z
N MET A 1 3.93 12.07 40.82
CA MET A 1 3.64 10.66 40.52
C MET A 1 2.25 10.60 39.92
N THR A 2 2.16 10.49 38.59
CA THR A 2 0.88 10.41 37.88
C THR A 2 0.30 9.01 38.11
N THR A 3 -0.90 8.92 38.69
CA THR A 3 -1.55 7.64 39.02
C THR A 3 -1.88 6.87 37.73
N LEU A 4 -1.39 5.63 37.60
CA LEU A 4 -1.63 4.77 36.43
C LEU A 4 -3.02 4.11 36.43
N ALA A 5 -3.86 4.36 37.43
CA ALA A 5 -5.17 3.74 37.58
C ALA A 5 -6.10 3.90 36.34
N PRO A 6 -6.18 5.06 35.66
CA PRO A 6 -7.00 5.20 34.44
C PRO A 6 -6.40 4.46 33.23
N LEU A 7 -5.08 4.31 33.17
CA LEU A 7 -4.36 3.60 32.11
C LEU A 7 -4.52 2.08 32.24
N ARG A 8 -4.70 1.59 33.47
CA ARG A 8 -4.76 0.17 33.78
C ARG A 8 -5.97 -0.55 33.18
N SER A 9 -7.14 0.10 33.13
CA SER A 9 -8.33 -0.46 32.47
C SER A 9 -8.23 -0.40 30.95
N LEU A 10 -7.62 0.65 30.39
CA LEU A 10 -7.46 0.84 28.95
C LEU A 10 -6.45 -0.11 28.31
N LEU A 11 -5.43 -0.53 29.07
CA LEU A 11 -4.33 -1.35 28.54
C LEU A 11 -4.50 -2.85 28.84
N TYR A 12 -5.52 -3.25 29.60
CA TYR A 12 -5.66 -4.63 30.08
C TYR A 12 -5.79 -5.66 28.95
N ASP A 13 -6.47 -5.28 27.86
CA ASP A 13 -6.67 -6.14 26.69
C ASP A 13 -5.49 -6.14 25.71
N TYR A 14 -4.53 -5.22 25.88
CA TYR A 14 -3.45 -4.96 24.94
C TYR A 14 -2.05 -5.24 25.51
N LEU A 15 -1.95 -5.64 26.78
CA LEU A 15 -0.68 -5.93 27.45
C LEU A 15 -0.49 -7.42 27.69
N TYR A 16 0.75 -7.87 27.58
CA TYR A 16 1.15 -9.21 27.98
C TYR A 16 0.93 -9.44 29.49
N PRO A 17 0.65 -10.69 29.92
CA PRO A 17 0.30 -11.00 31.32
C PRO A 17 1.31 -10.52 32.36
N GLU A 18 2.63 -10.61 32.09
CA GLU A 18 3.64 -10.17 33.06
C GLU A 18 3.57 -8.65 33.32
N LEU A 19 3.27 -7.89 32.27
CA LEU A 19 3.18 -6.43 32.29
C LEU A 19 1.90 -5.92 32.94
N SER A 20 0.77 -6.59 32.67
CA SER A 20 -0.48 -6.35 33.39
C SER A 20 -0.31 -6.57 34.90
N ALA A 21 0.46 -7.60 35.29
CA ALA A 21 0.77 -7.89 36.69
C ALA A 21 1.70 -6.85 37.34
N GLN A 22 2.64 -6.23 36.61
CA GLN A 22 3.49 -5.15 37.11
C GLN A 22 2.71 -3.83 37.31
N LEU A 23 1.91 -3.42 36.31
CA LEU A 23 1.03 -2.25 36.41
C LEU A 23 0.03 -2.37 37.57
N THR A 24 -0.37 -3.60 37.87
CA THR A 24 -1.31 -3.91 38.94
C THR A 24 -0.71 -3.79 40.33
N ARG A 25 0.58 -4.10 40.50
CA ARG A 25 1.23 -4.21 41.81
C ARG A 25 1.92 -2.93 42.27
N GLU A 26 2.64 -2.24 41.38
CA GLU A 26 3.58 -1.19 41.82
C GLU A 26 3.14 0.22 41.48
N GLY A 27 2.08 0.39 40.69
CA GLY A 27 1.58 1.72 40.28
C GLY A 27 2.61 2.59 39.56
N THR A 28 3.78 2.04 39.22
CA THR A 28 4.92 2.67 38.57
C THR A 28 5.56 1.66 37.62
N LEU A 29 6.05 2.13 36.48
CA LEU A 29 6.85 1.34 35.55
C LEU A 29 8.30 1.81 35.68
N ASP A 30 9.23 0.92 36.01
CA ASP A 30 10.65 1.26 36.01
C ASP A 30 11.11 1.62 34.58
N SER A 31 12.33 2.19 34.45
CA SER A 31 12.85 2.65 33.15
C SER A 31 13.09 1.53 32.14
N HIS A 32 13.45 0.33 32.60
CA HIS A 32 13.67 -0.84 31.75
C HIS A 32 12.34 -1.35 31.19
N THR A 33 11.34 -1.52 32.06
CA THR A 33 9.99 -1.94 31.68
C THR A 33 9.32 -0.93 30.73
N ARG A 34 9.48 0.38 30.97
CA ARG A 34 9.02 1.44 30.02
C ARG A 34 9.69 1.33 28.66
N SER A 35 10.99 1.12 28.62
CA SER A 35 11.74 1.02 27.35
C SER A 35 11.36 -0.22 26.57
N MET A 36 11.22 -1.36 27.26
CA MET A 36 10.77 -2.62 26.68
C MET A 36 9.36 -2.47 26.08
N LEU A 37 8.40 -1.91 26.84
CA LEU A 37 7.04 -1.63 26.38
C LEU A 37 7.00 -0.74 25.14
N ALA A 38 7.71 0.38 25.17
CA ALA A 38 7.75 1.32 24.06
C ALA A 38 8.30 0.63 22.80
N ASN A 39 9.32 -0.22 22.96
CA ASN A 39 9.93 -0.93 21.84
C ASN A 39 8.99 -2.02 21.29
N THR A 40 8.32 -2.79 22.14
CA THR A 40 7.33 -3.78 21.73
C THR A 40 6.15 -3.13 21.02
N LEU A 41 5.56 -2.07 21.59
CA LEU A 41 4.48 -1.31 20.95
C LEU A 41 4.90 -0.77 19.58
N ARG A 42 6.11 -0.19 19.49
CA ARG A 42 6.67 0.29 18.23
C ARG A 42 6.83 -0.84 17.22
N GLN A 43 7.37 -1.99 17.62
CA GLN A 43 7.56 -3.14 16.74
C GLN A 43 6.21 -3.67 16.23
N THR A 44 5.24 -3.87 17.13
CA THR A 44 3.89 -4.34 16.78
C THR A 44 3.18 -3.37 15.85
N LEU A 45 3.20 -2.06 16.15
CA LEU A 45 2.59 -1.06 15.27
C LEU A 45 3.28 -1.02 13.91
N THR A 46 4.62 -1.11 13.88
CA THR A 46 5.37 -1.12 12.61
C THR A 46 5.06 -2.38 11.80
N SER A 47 4.88 -3.54 12.45
CA SER A 47 4.54 -4.79 11.74
C SER A 47 3.13 -4.78 11.15
N TYR A 48 2.21 -3.99 11.70
CA TYR A 48 0.86 -3.84 11.11
C TYR A 48 0.77 -2.64 10.15
N ALA A 49 1.57 -1.60 10.35
CA ALA A 49 1.57 -0.41 9.49
C ALA A 49 1.92 -0.72 8.03
N VAL A 50 2.69 -1.77 7.76
CA VAL A 50 3.05 -2.19 6.38
C VAL A 50 1.83 -2.64 5.55
N TYR A 51 0.71 -2.97 6.19
CA TYR A 51 -0.54 -3.36 5.51
C TYR A 51 -1.49 -2.17 5.28
N ILE A 52 -1.14 -0.98 5.76
CA ILE A 52 -2.02 0.19 5.77
C ILE A 52 -1.34 1.32 4.99
N PRO A 53 -2.02 1.96 4.02
CA PRO A 53 -1.47 3.12 3.32
C PRO A 53 -0.98 4.18 4.31
N SER A 54 0.25 4.68 4.10
CA SER A 54 0.94 5.55 5.05
C SER A 54 0.15 6.80 5.45
N ARG A 55 -0.70 7.33 4.56
CA ARG A 55 -1.59 8.46 4.85
C ARG A 55 -2.63 8.13 5.93
N LEU A 56 -3.18 6.92 5.92
CA LEU A 56 -4.09 6.46 6.99
C LEU A 56 -3.33 6.23 8.29
N VAL A 57 -2.14 5.63 8.23
CA VAL A 57 -1.28 5.45 9.42
C VAL A 57 -1.00 6.79 10.10
N GLN A 58 -0.57 7.81 9.34
CA GLN A 58 -0.31 9.15 9.87
C GLN A 58 -1.55 9.78 10.51
N ARG A 59 -2.71 9.63 9.87
CA ARG A 59 -3.99 10.12 10.39
C ARG A 59 -4.38 9.43 11.71
N HIS A 60 -4.37 8.09 11.76
CA HIS A 60 -4.76 7.35 12.95
C HIS A 60 -3.78 7.57 14.12
N LEU A 61 -2.49 7.82 13.83
CA LEU A 61 -1.51 8.21 14.85
C LEU A 61 -1.80 9.60 15.45
N GLN A 62 -2.32 10.54 14.65
CA GLN A 62 -2.68 11.88 15.14
C GLN A 62 -4.03 11.90 15.86
N GLN A 63 -5.01 11.12 15.40
CA GLN A 63 -6.37 11.07 15.93
C GLN A 63 -6.92 9.63 15.94
N PRO A 64 -6.55 8.80 16.93
CA PRO A 64 -7.02 7.42 17.01
C PRO A 64 -8.52 7.39 17.35
N GLN A 65 -9.34 6.90 16.40
CA GLN A 65 -10.79 6.78 16.56
C GLN A 65 -11.27 5.40 16.02
N PRO A 66 -11.14 4.33 16.82
CA PRO A 66 -11.49 2.97 16.39
C PRO A 66 -12.93 2.86 15.89
N GLY A 67 -13.14 2.21 14.75
CA GLY A 67 -14.46 1.94 14.17
C GLY A 67 -15.18 3.14 13.56
N ARG A 68 -14.57 4.33 13.55
CA ARG A 68 -15.16 5.49 12.89
C ARG A 68 -14.76 5.50 11.42
N VAL A 69 -15.73 5.20 10.56
CA VAL A 69 -15.60 5.39 9.11
C VAL A 69 -15.42 6.86 8.77
N TYR A 70 -14.46 7.14 7.88
CA TYR A 70 -14.20 8.47 7.36
C TYR A 70 -14.14 8.46 5.83
N GLY A 71 -14.69 9.51 5.22
CA GLY A 71 -14.59 9.76 3.78
C GLY A 71 -14.12 11.18 3.52
N THR A 72 -13.15 11.35 2.64
CA THR A 72 -12.66 12.67 2.20
C THR A 72 -12.19 12.64 0.76
N PHE A 73 -12.07 13.81 0.15
CA PHE A 73 -11.43 13.94 -1.15
C PHE A 73 -9.93 14.08 -1.00
N TRP A 74 -9.19 13.32 -1.80
CA TRP A 74 -7.75 13.48 -2.00
C TRP A 74 -7.48 14.04 -3.39
N HIS A 75 -6.47 14.89 -3.49
CA HIS A 75 -6.00 15.46 -4.74
C HIS A 75 -4.61 14.93 -5.04
N GLY A 76 -4.36 14.49 -6.27
CA GLY A 76 -3.08 13.93 -6.64
C GLY A 76 -3.11 13.14 -7.94
N SER A 77 -2.12 12.26 -8.10
CA SER A 77 -2.04 11.36 -9.24
C SER A 77 -2.17 9.91 -8.81
N LEU A 78 -3.00 9.17 -9.51
CA LEU A 78 -3.07 7.72 -9.45
C LEU A 78 -2.12 7.12 -10.48
N LEU A 79 -1.47 6.04 -10.08
CA LEU A 79 -0.74 5.13 -10.94
C LEU A 79 -1.35 3.75 -10.78
N PHE A 80 -1.69 3.11 -11.90
CA PHE A 80 -2.14 1.73 -11.93
C PHE A 80 -1.22 0.93 -12.83
N ALA A 81 -0.57 -0.10 -12.28
CA ALA A 81 0.38 -0.93 -12.99
C ALA A 81 -0.04 -2.39 -12.90
N ASP A 82 -0.10 -3.06 -14.05
CA ASP A 82 -0.61 -4.41 -14.23
C ASP A 82 0.42 -5.30 -14.94
N LEU A 83 0.61 -6.52 -14.43
CA LEU A 83 1.60 -7.46 -14.93
C LEU A 83 1.02 -8.37 -16.02
N SER A 84 1.42 -8.11 -17.25
CA SER A 84 1.10 -8.98 -18.37
C SER A 84 1.96 -10.25 -18.34
N GLY A 85 1.29 -11.40 -18.53
CA GLY A 85 1.92 -12.74 -18.52
C GLY A 85 1.92 -13.41 -17.13
N PHE A 86 1.62 -12.66 -16.07
CA PHE A 86 1.63 -13.20 -14.71
C PHE A 86 0.56 -14.25 -14.49
N THR A 87 -0.70 -13.97 -14.86
CA THR A 87 -1.82 -14.91 -14.66
C THR A 87 -1.56 -16.27 -15.31
N VAL A 88 -0.94 -16.28 -16.50
CA VAL A 88 -0.57 -17.51 -17.22
C VAL A 88 0.50 -18.28 -16.46
N MET A 89 1.57 -17.59 -16.04
CA MET A 89 2.66 -18.19 -15.25
C MET A 89 2.14 -18.77 -13.94
N SER A 90 1.36 -18.01 -13.17
CA SER A 90 0.86 -18.44 -11.87
C SER A 90 -0.11 -19.61 -11.98
N SER A 91 -0.97 -19.62 -12.99
CA SER A 91 -1.88 -20.74 -13.26
C SER A 91 -1.12 -22.02 -13.60
N GLN A 92 -0.07 -21.92 -14.44
CA GLN A 92 0.72 -23.10 -14.81
C GLN A 92 1.55 -23.63 -13.65
N LEU A 93 2.21 -22.75 -12.90
CA LEU A 93 2.99 -23.15 -11.72
C LEU A 93 2.12 -23.78 -10.65
N SER A 94 0.89 -23.29 -10.45
CA SER A 94 -0.04 -23.87 -9.46
C SER A 94 -0.34 -25.35 -9.68
N MET A 95 -0.18 -25.87 -10.92
CA MET A 95 -0.32 -27.30 -11.22
C MET A 95 0.77 -28.16 -10.56
N LEU A 96 1.90 -27.57 -10.15
CA LEU A 96 2.98 -28.24 -9.42
C LEU A 96 2.70 -28.36 -7.91
N GLY A 97 1.51 -27.98 -7.46
CA GLY A 97 1.14 -28.00 -6.05
C GLY A 97 1.97 -27.01 -5.22
N ARG A 98 2.36 -27.42 -4.01
CA ARG A 98 3.04 -26.55 -3.03
C ARG A 98 4.30 -25.87 -3.59
N GLN A 99 5.13 -26.62 -4.32
CA GLN A 99 6.35 -26.08 -4.91
C GLN A 99 6.04 -24.94 -5.88
N GLY A 100 5.00 -25.10 -6.71
CA GLY A 100 4.55 -24.06 -7.63
C GLY A 100 4.09 -22.79 -6.92
N SER A 101 3.34 -22.92 -5.83
CA SER A 101 2.89 -21.78 -5.03
C SER A 101 4.06 -21.04 -4.36
N GLU A 102 5.08 -21.76 -3.91
CA GLU A 102 6.29 -21.17 -3.32
C GLU A 102 7.10 -20.40 -4.38
N GLU A 103 7.26 -20.96 -5.58
CA GLU A 103 7.90 -20.28 -6.73
C GLU A 103 7.15 -19.00 -7.12
N VAL A 104 5.82 -19.08 -7.32
CA VAL A 104 4.99 -17.91 -7.63
C VAL A 104 5.17 -16.83 -6.57
N SER A 105 5.06 -17.20 -5.30
CA SER A 105 5.17 -16.25 -4.19
C SER A 105 6.54 -15.57 -4.15
N GLY A 106 7.62 -16.34 -4.39
CA GLY A 106 8.98 -15.80 -4.45
C GLY A 106 9.16 -14.78 -5.58
N ILE A 107 8.70 -15.12 -6.80
CA ILE A 107 8.77 -14.26 -7.98
C ILE A 107 7.95 -12.98 -7.77
N VAL A 108 6.70 -13.12 -7.32
CA VAL A 108 5.77 -12.01 -7.03
C VAL A 108 6.40 -11.04 -6.05
N ASN A 109 6.87 -11.54 -4.90
CA ASN A 109 7.40 -10.67 -3.86
C ASN A 109 8.64 -9.92 -4.33
N GLN A 110 9.58 -10.58 -5.01
CA GLN A 110 10.79 -9.91 -5.51
C GLN A 110 10.45 -8.81 -6.52
N LEU A 111 9.56 -9.11 -7.45
CA LEU A 111 9.16 -8.18 -8.49
C LEU A 111 8.33 -7.02 -7.93
N PHE A 112 7.27 -7.28 -7.15
CA PHE A 112 6.46 -6.22 -6.58
C PHE A 112 7.26 -5.34 -5.60
N ASN A 113 8.18 -5.91 -4.81
CA ASN A 113 9.08 -5.10 -3.99
C ASN A 113 9.89 -4.13 -4.86
N ALA A 114 10.48 -4.62 -5.96
CA ALA A 114 11.22 -3.78 -6.88
C ALA A 114 10.36 -2.67 -7.52
N LEU A 115 9.07 -2.92 -7.79
CA LEU A 115 8.15 -1.90 -8.33
C LEU A 115 7.70 -0.90 -7.24
N VAL A 116 7.42 -1.37 -6.03
CA VAL A 116 7.04 -0.54 -4.88
C VAL A 116 8.21 0.35 -4.42
N ASP A 117 9.45 -0.11 -4.55
CA ASP A 117 10.64 0.71 -4.33
C ASP A 117 10.66 1.94 -5.24
N GLU A 118 10.24 1.80 -6.50
CA GLU A 118 10.11 2.94 -7.41
C GLU A 118 8.99 3.89 -6.96
N VAL A 119 7.82 3.37 -6.55
CA VAL A 119 6.75 4.21 -5.96
C VAL A 119 7.30 5.05 -4.81
N THR A 120 8.02 4.40 -3.89
CA THR A 120 8.56 5.04 -2.68
C THR A 120 9.67 6.03 -3.01
N THR A 121 10.55 5.72 -3.96
CA THR A 121 11.64 6.59 -4.43
C THR A 121 11.10 7.93 -4.95
N TYR A 122 9.98 7.90 -5.66
CA TYR A 122 9.29 9.10 -6.12
C TYR A 122 8.25 9.63 -5.13
N ARG A 123 8.34 9.20 -3.86
CA ARG A 123 7.51 9.65 -2.71
C ARG A 123 6.01 9.42 -2.92
N GLY A 124 5.65 8.45 -3.75
CA GLY A 124 4.30 7.92 -3.82
C GLY A 124 4.01 6.97 -2.67
N MET A 125 2.75 6.58 -2.55
CA MET A 125 2.26 5.64 -1.56
C MET A 125 1.55 4.48 -2.27
N LEU A 126 1.90 3.25 -1.93
CA LEU A 126 1.12 2.09 -2.34
C LEU A 126 -0.25 2.14 -1.65
N LEU A 127 -1.33 2.08 -2.44
CA LEU A 127 -2.69 1.98 -1.92
C LEU A 127 -3.06 0.53 -1.66
N LYS A 128 -2.88 -0.32 -2.67
CA LYS A 128 -3.14 -1.76 -2.57
C LYS A 128 -2.51 -2.53 -3.72
N PHE A 129 -2.34 -3.81 -3.49
CA PHE A 129 -2.22 -4.81 -4.55
C PHE A 129 -3.61 -5.28 -4.98
N GLY A 130 -3.77 -5.63 -6.24
CA GLY A 130 -4.98 -6.22 -6.80
C GLY A 130 -4.60 -7.37 -7.72
N GLY A 131 -4.49 -8.58 -7.16
CA GLY A 131 -4.00 -9.75 -7.91
C GLY A 131 -2.57 -9.51 -8.42
N ASP A 132 -2.45 -9.32 -9.73
CA ASP A 132 -1.22 -9.06 -10.48
C ASP A 132 -1.01 -7.58 -10.86
N ALA A 133 -1.80 -6.71 -10.22
CA ALA A 133 -1.66 -5.27 -10.35
C ALA A 133 -1.34 -4.59 -9.01
N LEU A 134 -0.82 -3.37 -9.09
CA LEU A 134 -0.65 -2.45 -7.97
C LEU A 134 -1.26 -1.10 -8.29
N THR A 135 -1.86 -0.48 -7.29
CA THR A 135 -2.35 0.90 -7.36
C THR A 135 -1.55 1.76 -6.39
N ALA A 136 -1.00 2.87 -6.88
CA ALA A 136 -0.27 3.84 -6.09
C ALA A 136 -0.87 5.24 -6.23
N PHE A 137 -0.63 6.07 -5.22
CA PHE A 137 -1.09 7.45 -5.16
C PHE A 137 0.05 8.41 -4.84
N PHE A 138 0.11 9.49 -5.59
CA PHE A 138 1.08 10.58 -5.45
C PHE A 138 0.31 11.80 -4.97
N ASP A 139 0.41 12.06 -3.67
CA ASP A 139 -0.44 13.01 -2.96
C ASP A 139 0.00 14.47 -3.20
N GLN A 140 -0.92 15.30 -3.69
CA GLN A 140 -0.65 16.72 -3.94
C GLN A 140 -0.31 17.46 -2.64
N GLU A 141 -0.86 17.05 -1.49
CA GLU A 141 -0.49 17.66 -0.20
C GLU A 141 1.00 17.48 0.14
N THR A 142 1.59 16.35 -0.28
CA THR A 142 2.99 16.01 0.02
C THR A 142 3.95 16.46 -1.08
N LEU A 143 3.51 16.46 -2.33
CA LEU A 143 4.32 16.70 -3.52
C LEU A 143 4.07 18.06 -4.19
N GLY A 144 3.03 18.80 -3.78
CA GLY A 144 2.58 20.01 -4.48
C GLY A 144 2.33 19.73 -5.96
N ASP A 145 2.60 20.71 -6.82
CA ASP A 145 2.37 20.63 -8.28
C ASP A 145 3.22 19.58 -9.00
N THR A 146 4.20 18.97 -8.30
CA THR A 146 5.07 17.93 -8.88
C THR A 146 4.47 16.52 -8.83
N HIS A 147 3.30 16.35 -8.20
CA HIS A 147 2.67 15.04 -8.01
C HIS A 147 2.51 14.23 -9.31
N ALA A 148 2.12 14.89 -10.41
CA ALA A 148 1.95 14.27 -11.72
C ALA A 148 3.29 13.87 -12.36
N ALA A 149 4.31 14.73 -12.24
CA ALA A 149 5.65 14.44 -12.74
C ALA A 149 6.29 13.29 -11.95
N ALA A 150 6.07 13.23 -10.63
CA ALA A 150 6.52 12.14 -9.78
C ALA A 150 5.88 10.80 -10.18
N ALA A 151 4.56 10.79 -10.39
CA ALA A 151 3.84 9.59 -10.84
C ALA A 151 4.33 9.09 -12.20
N ALA A 152 4.49 9.99 -13.18
CA ALA A 152 5.03 9.63 -14.49
C ALA A 152 6.48 9.13 -14.42
N SER A 153 7.30 9.73 -13.56
CA SER A 153 8.70 9.30 -13.37
C SER A 153 8.78 7.92 -12.73
N ALA A 154 7.94 7.65 -11.72
CA ALA A 154 7.82 6.33 -11.12
C ALA A 154 7.38 5.27 -12.13
N ALA A 155 6.38 5.58 -12.97
CA ALA A 155 5.91 4.68 -14.02
C ALA A 155 7.03 4.32 -15.02
N LEU A 156 7.81 5.31 -15.46
CA LEU A 156 8.95 5.07 -16.35
C LEU A 156 10.07 4.28 -15.67
N ALA A 157 10.33 4.55 -14.39
CA ALA A 157 11.33 3.82 -13.61
C ALA A 157 10.92 2.35 -13.38
N MET A 158 9.63 2.10 -13.12
CA MET A 158 9.06 0.75 -13.07
C MET A 158 9.27 -0.02 -14.37
N GLN A 159 9.03 0.61 -15.52
CA GLN A 159 9.28 -0.04 -16.83
C GLN A 159 10.76 -0.42 -16.99
N ARG A 160 11.70 0.44 -16.57
CA ARG A 160 13.13 0.11 -16.59
C ARG A 160 13.45 -1.03 -15.64
N ARG A 161 12.89 -1.02 -14.42
CA ARG A 161 13.08 -2.06 -13.42
C ARG A 161 12.57 -3.41 -13.92
N MET A 162 11.45 -3.40 -14.66
CA MET A 162 10.83 -4.59 -15.25
C MET A 162 11.75 -5.33 -16.23
N LEU A 163 12.74 -4.66 -16.84
CA LEU A 163 13.68 -5.32 -17.75
C LEU A 163 14.45 -6.46 -17.07
N ALA A 164 14.80 -6.32 -15.79
CA ALA A 164 15.48 -7.35 -15.01
C ALA A 164 14.60 -8.58 -14.71
N PHE A 165 13.27 -8.45 -14.86
CA PHE A 165 12.28 -9.49 -14.60
C PHE A 165 11.54 -9.91 -15.88
N SER A 166 11.97 -9.44 -17.04
CA SER A 166 11.27 -9.66 -18.31
C SER A 166 11.28 -11.13 -18.75
N GLN A 167 12.23 -11.92 -18.23
CA GLN A 167 12.37 -13.35 -18.46
C GLN A 167 12.51 -14.04 -17.10
N VAL A 168 11.48 -14.78 -16.70
CA VAL A 168 11.47 -15.52 -15.43
C VAL A 168 11.63 -16.99 -15.71
N ALA A 169 12.78 -17.55 -15.32
CA ALA A 169 13.03 -18.98 -15.41
C ALA A 169 12.32 -19.72 -14.28
N THR A 170 11.66 -20.81 -14.62
CA THR A 170 10.90 -21.66 -13.69
C THR A 170 11.09 -23.15 -14.07
N PRO A 171 10.63 -24.09 -13.24
CA PRO A 171 10.63 -25.51 -13.61
C PRO A 171 9.82 -25.85 -14.88
N LEU A 172 8.88 -24.99 -15.29
CA LEU A 172 8.05 -25.17 -16.49
C LEU A 172 8.60 -24.44 -17.73
N GLY A 173 9.78 -23.85 -17.63
CA GLY A 173 10.41 -23.06 -18.68
C GLY A 173 10.48 -21.58 -18.33
N THR A 174 10.71 -20.76 -19.35
CA THR A 174 10.87 -19.31 -19.18
C THR A 174 9.58 -18.57 -19.54
N PHE A 175 9.09 -17.76 -18.62
CA PHE A 175 7.92 -16.91 -18.81
C PHE A 175 8.36 -15.48 -19.12
N ARG A 176 7.68 -14.87 -20.09
CA ARG A 176 7.86 -13.45 -20.38
C ARG A 176 6.88 -12.64 -19.55
N LEU A 177 7.39 -11.77 -18.69
CA LEU A 177 6.59 -10.82 -17.94
C LEU A 177 6.82 -9.40 -18.48
N GLN A 178 5.76 -8.60 -18.51
CA GLN A 178 5.81 -7.20 -18.93
C GLN A 178 4.85 -6.37 -18.08
N LEU A 179 5.04 -5.05 -18.07
CA LEU A 179 4.21 -4.15 -17.28
C LEU A 179 3.42 -3.22 -18.20
N ARG A 180 2.15 -2.99 -17.86
CA ARG A 180 1.32 -1.91 -18.45
C ARG A 180 1.07 -0.89 -17.35
N VAL A 181 1.33 0.39 -17.62
CA VAL A 181 1.15 1.43 -16.59
C VAL A 181 0.25 2.55 -17.09
N GLY A 182 -0.82 2.82 -16.37
CA GLY A 182 -1.68 3.98 -16.51
C GLY A 182 -1.39 5.02 -15.43
N VAL A 183 -1.37 6.29 -15.81
CA VAL A 183 -1.27 7.43 -14.88
C VAL A 183 -2.37 8.43 -15.17
N HIS A 184 -3.04 8.89 -14.12
CA HIS A 184 -4.04 9.95 -14.22
C HIS A 184 -4.03 10.84 -12.99
N SER A 185 -4.35 12.12 -13.16
CA SER A 185 -4.37 13.10 -12.08
C SER A 185 -5.78 13.62 -11.88
N GLY A 186 -6.21 13.77 -10.63
CA GLY A 186 -7.55 14.27 -10.35
C GLY A 186 -7.89 14.24 -8.87
N ARG A 187 -9.17 14.54 -8.60
CA ARG A 187 -9.74 14.48 -7.25
C ARG A 187 -10.45 13.14 -7.04
N VAL A 188 -9.92 12.32 -6.15
CA VAL A 188 -10.46 10.99 -5.81
C VAL A 188 -11.19 11.04 -4.48
N PHE A 189 -12.24 10.25 -4.31
CA PHE A 189 -12.89 10.07 -3.02
C PHE A 189 -12.28 8.86 -2.31
N ALA A 190 -11.68 9.09 -1.15
CA ALA A 190 -11.09 8.08 -0.29
C ALA A 190 -11.99 7.85 0.91
N ALA A 191 -12.51 6.63 1.05
CA ALA A 191 -13.41 6.25 2.12
C ALA A 191 -12.95 4.97 2.82
N GLU A 192 -12.96 4.99 4.14
CA GLU A 192 -12.88 3.77 4.95
C GLU A 192 -14.26 3.07 4.89
N VAL A 193 -14.33 1.81 4.52
CA VAL A 193 -15.57 1.04 4.43
C VAL A 193 -15.47 -0.18 5.33
N GLY A 194 -16.50 -0.41 6.16
CA GLY A 194 -16.57 -1.53 7.09
C GLY A 194 -17.04 -1.11 8.48
N ASP A 195 -16.55 -1.80 9.50
CA ASP A 195 -16.93 -1.61 10.91
C ASP A 195 -15.73 -1.74 11.87
N GLN A 196 -15.98 -1.87 13.17
CA GLN A 196 -14.92 -2.01 14.19
C GLN A 196 -14.03 -3.25 14.02
N SER A 197 -14.52 -4.29 13.34
CA SER A 197 -13.78 -5.54 13.13
C SER A 197 -12.92 -5.52 11.87
N HIS A 198 -13.34 -4.78 10.85
CA HIS A 198 -12.64 -4.72 9.57
C HIS A 198 -12.92 -3.39 8.85
N LEU A 199 -11.87 -2.67 8.49
CA LEU A 199 -11.94 -1.46 7.67
C LEU A 199 -11.04 -1.64 6.43
N GLU A 200 -11.58 -1.31 5.27
CA GLU A 200 -10.84 -1.25 4.01
C GLU A 200 -10.85 0.18 3.46
N LEU A 201 -9.71 0.64 2.94
CA LEU A 201 -9.65 1.88 2.18
C LEU A 201 -10.18 1.65 0.75
N VAL A 202 -11.31 2.27 0.45
CA VAL A 202 -11.88 2.33 -0.89
C VAL A 202 -11.57 3.69 -1.51
N ILE A 203 -10.81 3.69 -2.59
CA ILE A 203 -10.66 4.85 -3.47
C ILE A 203 -11.63 4.70 -4.63
N THR A 204 -12.48 5.70 -4.83
CA THR A 204 -13.54 5.71 -5.85
C THR A 204 -13.68 7.07 -6.52
N GLY A 205 -14.44 7.10 -7.61
CA GLY A 205 -14.71 8.28 -8.42
C GLY A 205 -14.25 8.13 -9.86
N HIS A 206 -14.64 9.08 -10.70
CA HIS A 206 -14.35 9.07 -12.13
C HIS A 206 -12.85 8.91 -12.43
N GLU A 207 -11.99 9.59 -11.66
CA GLU A 207 -10.54 9.57 -11.85
C GLU A 207 -9.91 8.18 -11.68
N VAL A 208 -10.52 7.31 -10.86
CA VAL A 208 -10.09 5.92 -10.70
C VAL A 208 -10.38 5.11 -11.96
N ASN A 209 -11.53 5.34 -12.58
CA ASN A 209 -11.88 4.69 -13.85
C ASN A 209 -10.97 5.19 -14.98
N GLN A 210 -10.58 6.48 -14.94
CA GLN A 210 -9.67 7.05 -15.93
C GLN A 210 -8.26 6.44 -15.83
N VAL A 211 -7.70 6.25 -14.63
CA VAL A 211 -6.39 5.57 -14.51
C VAL A 211 -6.47 4.10 -14.95
N ALA A 212 -7.60 3.41 -14.69
CA ALA A 212 -7.83 2.06 -15.19
C ALA A 212 -7.88 2.04 -16.72
N THR A 213 -8.63 2.97 -17.33
CA THR A 213 -8.70 3.13 -18.79
C THR A 213 -7.32 3.43 -19.39
N ALA A 214 -6.51 4.27 -18.74
CA ALA A 214 -5.15 4.56 -19.16
C ALA A 214 -4.29 3.28 -19.22
N GLN A 215 -4.39 2.44 -18.17
CA GLN A 215 -3.66 1.18 -18.09
C GLN A 215 -4.15 0.17 -19.15
N GLU A 216 -5.45 0.09 -19.40
CA GLU A 216 -6.02 -0.81 -20.42
C GLU A 216 -5.56 -0.44 -21.85
N ILE A 217 -5.45 0.85 -22.15
CA ILE A 217 -4.92 1.36 -23.42
C ILE A 217 -3.43 1.07 -23.57
N ALA A 218 -2.67 1.02 -22.46
CA ALA A 218 -1.24 0.77 -22.49
C ALA A 218 -0.95 -0.64 -23.02
N VAL A 219 -0.09 -0.73 -24.04
CA VAL A 219 0.45 -2.02 -24.48
C VAL A 219 1.59 -2.46 -23.55
N PRO A 220 1.94 -3.76 -23.50
CA PRO A 220 3.02 -4.23 -22.63
C PRO A 220 4.36 -3.52 -22.89
N GLY A 221 4.87 -2.82 -21.88
CA GLY A 221 6.08 -1.98 -21.95
C GLY A 221 5.81 -0.48 -21.96
N ASP A 222 4.55 -0.05 -22.08
CA ASP A 222 4.18 1.35 -22.20
C ASP A 222 3.74 2.00 -20.89
N VAL A 223 3.85 3.33 -20.87
CA VAL A 223 3.22 4.20 -19.89
C VAL A 223 2.24 5.12 -20.62
N VAL A 224 0.97 5.06 -20.25
CA VAL A 224 -0.07 5.97 -20.76
C VAL A 224 -0.43 6.97 -19.68
N VAL A 225 -0.29 8.25 -20.00
CA VAL A 225 -0.70 9.35 -19.12
C VAL A 225 -1.93 10.00 -19.73
N LEU A 226 -3.08 9.88 -19.06
CA LEU A 226 -4.29 10.60 -19.48
C LEU A 226 -4.29 12.01 -18.90
N LYS A 227 -4.49 12.98 -19.78
CA LYS A 227 -4.64 14.39 -19.39
C LYS A 227 -5.94 14.57 -18.61
N HIS A 228 -5.87 15.26 -17.47
CA HIS A 228 -7.07 15.73 -16.77
C HIS A 228 -7.83 16.71 -17.67
N CYS A 229 -9.08 16.38 -18.01
CA CYS A 229 -9.95 17.30 -18.72
C CYS A 229 -10.93 17.90 -17.70
N ASN A 230 -10.68 19.15 -17.29
CA ASN A 230 -11.67 19.87 -16.48
C ASN A 230 -12.89 20.10 -17.37
N LEU A 231 -14.04 19.52 -17.02
CA LEU A 231 -15.31 19.75 -17.75
C LEU A 231 -15.69 21.23 -17.93
N ALA A 232 -15.12 22.14 -17.14
CA ALA A 232 -15.25 23.59 -17.29
C ALA A 232 -14.41 24.19 -18.45
N ALA A 233 -13.34 23.52 -18.86
CA ALA A 233 -12.49 23.86 -19.99
C ALA A 233 -12.67 22.75 -21.04
N ARG A 234 -13.60 22.94 -21.97
CA ARG A 234 -13.87 22.00 -23.07
C ARG A 234 -12.55 21.51 -23.70
N CYS A 235 -12.28 20.22 -23.57
CA CYS A 235 -11.50 19.48 -24.55
C CYS A 235 -12.41 19.25 -25.78
#